data_AF-T1C0B7-F1
#
_entry.id   AF-T1C0B7-F1
#
_cell.length_a   1.000
_cell.length_b   1.000
_cell.length_c   1.000
_cell.angle_alpha   90.00
_cell.angle_beta   90.00
_cell.angle_gamma   90.00
#
_symmetry.space_group_name_H-M   'P 1'
#
loop_
_entity.id
_entity.type
_entity.pdbx_description
1 polymer ?
#
loop_
_entity_poly.entity_id
_entity_poly.type
_entity_poly.pdbx_seq_one_letter_code
_entity_poly.pdbx_strand_id
1 'polypeptide(L)'
;MRSLRRVFYEVKSFMGHGTMEDVEKLHHKLVFLLDPDYDHKKCRDFVFNLLKRKKEWLFLFVTDPDVDPTNNRAERSLMPSVMYRKTSGGTRSDSGDRVYETLASVSYTSKLRKSN
;
A
#
# COMPACT_ATOMS: atom_id res chain seq x y z
N MET A 1 13.98 -9.38 5.07
CA MET A 1 12.51 -9.32 4.81
C MET A 1 11.62 -9.63 6.02
N ARG A 2 11.92 -10.62 6.88
CA ARG A 2 11.11 -10.89 8.11
C ARG A 2 11.06 -9.71 9.09
N SER A 3 12.14 -8.93 9.17
CA SER A 3 12.26 -7.73 10.00
C SER A 3 11.25 -6.64 9.68
N LEU A 4 11.06 -6.31 8.39
CA LEU A 4 10.09 -5.30 7.95
C LEU A 4 8.64 -5.69 8.24
N ARG A 5 8.28 -6.96 8.08
CA ARG A 5 6.95 -7.45 8.46
C ARG A 5 6.68 -7.29 9.95
N ARG A 6 7.67 -7.57 10.79
CA ARG A 6 7.54 -7.41 12.24
C ARG A 6 7.33 -5.95 12.62
N VAL A 7 8.08 -5.03 12.03
CA VAL A 7 7.87 -3.59 12.19
C VAL A 7 6.45 -3.21 11.77
N PHE A 8 5.98 -3.67 10.61
CA PHE A 8 4.61 -3.39 10.17
C PHE A 8 3.54 -3.84 11.17
N TYR A 9 3.66 -5.04 11.75
CA TYR A 9 2.69 -5.52 12.74
C TYR A 9 2.74 -4.75 14.07
N GLU A 10 3.94 -4.38 14.51
CA GLU A 10 4.15 -3.50 15.66
C GLU A 10 3.56 -2.10 15.40
N VAL A 11 3.72 -1.56 14.20
CA VAL A 11 3.13 -0.27 13.86
C VAL A 11 1.60 -0.36 13.79
N LYS A 12 1.08 -1.48 13.28
CA LYS A 12 -0.36 -1.72 13.20
C LYS A 12 -1.04 -1.74 14.58
N SER A 13 -0.33 -2.11 15.66
CA SER A 13 -0.91 -2.11 17.00
C SER A 13 -1.16 -0.72 17.58
N PHE A 14 -0.57 0.34 17.02
CA PHE A 14 -0.85 1.71 17.46
C PHE A 14 -2.27 2.17 17.11
N MET A 15 -2.92 1.55 16.10
CA MET A 15 -4.29 1.85 15.68
C MET A 15 -4.59 3.35 15.45
N GLY A 16 -3.59 4.12 15.00
CA GLY A 16 -3.73 5.57 14.79
C GLY A 16 -3.65 6.44 16.05
N HIS A 17 -3.27 5.86 17.20
CA HIS A 17 -3.14 6.56 18.48
C HIS A 17 -1.69 6.73 18.94
N GLY A 18 -0.72 6.53 18.04
CA GLY A 18 0.69 6.76 18.32
C GLY A 18 1.04 8.25 18.34
N THR A 19 2.24 8.54 18.86
CA THR A 19 2.77 9.90 18.96
C THR A 19 3.80 10.18 17.87
N MET A 20 4.18 11.46 17.71
CA MET A 20 5.27 11.82 16.80
C MET A 20 6.62 11.25 17.25
N GLU A 21 6.80 11.01 18.56
CA GLU A 21 7.99 10.30 19.07
C GLU A 21 8.04 8.85 18.59
N ASP A 22 6.88 8.19 18.50
CA ASP A 22 6.79 6.83 17.98
C ASP A 22 7.12 6.80 16.49
N VAL A 23 6.64 7.79 15.72
CA VAL A 23 7.04 7.98 14.32
C VAL A 23 8.55 8.13 14.19
N GLU A 24 9.19 8.89 15.09
CA GLU A 24 10.65 9.06 15.08
C GLU A 24 11.39 7.74 15.34
N LYS A 25 10.97 7.01 16.38
CA LYS A 25 11.55 5.71 16.73
C LYS A 25 11.40 4.71 15.57
N LEU A 26 10.23 4.69 14.93
CA LEU A 26 9.95 3.84 13.78
C LEU A 26 10.78 4.21 12.56
N HIS A 27 10.98 5.49 12.30
CA HIS A 27 11.83 5.96 11.22
C HIS A 27 13.29 5.57 11.44
N HIS A 28 13.85 5.78 12.64
CA HIS A 28 15.20 5.33 12.98
C HIS A 28 15.36 3.81 12.82
N LYS A 29 14.37 3.04 13.28
CA LYS A 29 14.35 1.58 13.11
C LYS A 29 14.31 1.18 11.64
N LEU A 30 13.54 1.90 10.81
CA LEU A 30 13.48 1.66 9.37
C LEU A 30 14.84 1.91 8.70
N VAL A 31 15.48 3.05 8.98
CA VAL A 31 16.82 3.37 8.46
C VAL A 31 17.82 2.30 8.85
N PHE A 32 17.87 1.93 10.13
CA PHE A 32 18.77 0.87 10.61
C PHE A 32 18.56 -0.48 9.89
N LEU A 33 17.30 -0.85 9.63
CA LEU A 33 16.98 -2.10 8.92
C LEU A 33 17.30 -2.04 7.42
N LEU A 34 17.43 -0.85 6.85
CA LEU A 34 17.72 -0.60 5.44
C LEU A 34 19.18 -0.16 5.19
N ASP A 35 20.00 -0.11 6.24
CA ASP A 35 21.44 0.17 6.19
C ASP A 35 22.34 -0.94 5.58
N PRO A 36 21.91 -2.20 5.32
CA PRO A 36 22.77 -3.17 4.65
C PRO A 36 23.23 -2.71 3.27
N ASP A 37 24.48 -3.01 2.91
CA ASP A 37 24.96 -2.81 1.54
C ASP A 37 24.25 -3.80 0.60
N TYR A 38 23.43 -3.27 -0.30
CA TYR A 38 22.71 -4.08 -1.27
C TYR A 38 23.50 -4.18 -2.57
N ASP A 39 23.91 -5.38 -2.94
CA ASP A 39 24.64 -5.63 -4.20
C ASP A 39 23.84 -5.21 -5.45
N HIS A 40 22.52 -5.39 -5.41
CA HIS A 40 21.67 -5.16 -6.58
C HIS A 40 21.19 -3.71 -6.67
N LYS A 41 21.43 -3.05 -7.82
CA LYS A 41 21.04 -1.64 -8.08
C LYS A 41 19.58 -1.33 -7.74
N LYS A 42 18.63 -2.19 -8.16
CA LYS A 42 17.20 -1.99 -7.86
C LYS A 42 16.90 -1.93 -6.35
N CYS A 43 17.64 -2.65 -5.52
CA CYS A 43 17.46 -2.62 -4.07
C CYS A 43 17.97 -1.29 -3.49
N ARG A 44 19.15 -0.84 -3.94
CA ARG A 44 19.69 0.49 -3.56
C ARG A 44 18.75 1.62 -3.98
N ASP A 45 18.28 1.60 -5.23
CA ASP A 45 17.33 2.60 -5.74
C ASP A 45 16.02 2.59 -4.94
N PHE A 46 15.53 1.40 -4.56
CA PHE A 46 14.33 1.28 -3.73
C PHE A 46 14.53 1.92 -2.36
N VAL A 47 15.62 1.59 -1.66
CA VAL A 47 15.92 2.16 -0.34
C VAL A 47 16.12 3.66 -0.43
N PHE A 48 16.90 4.14 -1.40
CA PHE A 48 17.11 5.56 -1.63
C PHE A 48 15.79 6.32 -1.85
N ASN A 49 14.92 5.82 -2.73
CA ASN A 49 13.63 6.45 -3.00
C ASN A 49 12.67 6.37 -1.82
N LEU A 50 12.74 5.30 -1.01
CA LEU A 50 11.93 5.16 0.18
C LEU A 50 12.35 6.17 1.26
N LEU A 51 13.65 6.29 1.54
CA LEU A 51 14.20 7.20 2.55
C LEU A 51 14.16 8.67 2.14
N LYS A 52 14.03 8.98 0.84
CA LYS A 52 13.79 10.34 0.34
C LYS A 52 12.41 10.90 0.74
N ARG A 53 11.45 10.04 1.07
CA ARG A 53 10.10 10.46 1.46
C ARG A 53 10.10 11.02 2.88
N LYS A 54 9.20 11.97 3.16
CA LYS A 54 9.01 12.50 4.52
C LYS A 54 8.49 11.39 5.44
N LYS A 55 9.12 11.24 6.61
CA LYS A 55 8.70 10.29 7.65
C LYS A 55 7.22 10.43 8.04
N GLU A 56 6.73 11.66 8.12
CA GLU A 56 5.32 11.99 8.40
C GLU A 56 4.36 11.34 7.40
N TRP A 57 4.75 11.23 6.13
CA TRP A 57 3.91 10.62 5.09
C TRP A 57 4.00 9.10 5.11
N LEU A 58 5.17 8.55 5.44
CA LEU A 58 5.37 7.10 5.52
C LEU A 58 4.62 6.47 6.70
N PHE A 59 4.47 7.22 7.79
CA PHE A 59 3.91 6.73 9.05
C PHE A 59 2.63 7.47 9.48
N LEU A 60 1.93 8.15 8.56
CA LEU A 60 0.73 8.93 8.89
C LEU A 60 -0.33 8.10 9.65
N PHE A 61 -0.51 6.84 9.26
CA PHE A 61 -1.42 5.89 9.90
C PHE A 61 -1.08 5.53 11.36
N VAL A 62 0.08 5.97 11.86
CA VAL A 62 0.48 5.82 13.26
C VAL A 62 -0.24 6.84 14.13
N THR A 63 -0.36 8.07 13.63
CA THR A 63 -0.87 9.22 14.37
C THR A 63 -2.30 9.61 13.97
N ASP A 64 -2.76 9.11 12.82
CA ASP A 64 -4.08 9.39 12.25
C ASP A 64 -4.88 8.09 12.11
N PRO A 65 -5.96 7.89 12.91
CA PRO A 65 -6.78 6.69 12.85
C PRO A 65 -7.66 6.60 11.59
N ASP A 66 -7.87 7.70 10.87
CA ASP A 66 -8.64 7.71 9.62
C ASP A 66 -7.81 7.19 8.44
N VAL A 67 -6.48 7.12 8.60
CA VAL A 67 -5.56 6.62 7.59
C VAL A 67 -5.28 5.14 7.81
N ASP A 68 -5.73 4.32 6.87
CA ASP A 68 -5.50 2.87 6.89
C ASP A 68 -4.00 2.55 6.72
N PRO A 69 -3.43 1.61 7.49
CA PRO A 69 -2.03 1.17 7.35
C PRO A 69 -1.75 0.43 6.03
N THR A 70 -2.77 0.09 5.25
CA THR A 70 -2.66 -0.56 3.94
C THR A 70 -2.83 0.45 2.80
N ASN A 71 -2.53 0.02 1.56
CA ASN A 71 -2.71 0.82 0.34
C ASN A 71 -4.04 1.58 0.37
N ASN A 72 -4.05 2.84 -0.10
CA ASN A 72 -5.21 3.71 0.00
C ASN A 72 -6.46 3.11 -0.69
N ARG A 73 -7.65 3.64 -0.35
CA ARG A 73 -8.93 3.12 -0.87
C ARG A 73 -8.98 3.11 -2.41
N ALA A 74 -8.41 4.12 -3.06
CA ALA A 74 -8.40 4.22 -4.52
C ALA A 74 -7.55 3.10 -5.15
N GLU A 75 -6.34 2.86 -4.67
CA GLU A 75 -5.49 1.77 -5.11
C GLU A 75 -6.16 0.41 -4.89
N ARG A 76 -6.77 0.17 -3.72
CA ARG A 76 -7.53 -1.05 -3.45
C ARG A 76 -8.71 -1.23 -4.40
N SER A 77 -9.38 -0.14 -4.78
CA SER A 77 -10.47 -0.18 -5.77
C SER A 77 -10.00 -0.56 -7.17
N LEU A 78 -8.76 -0.18 -7.53
CA LEU A 78 -8.15 -0.46 -8.84
C LEU A 78 -7.50 -1.85 -8.91
N MET A 79 -7.10 -2.43 -7.76
CA MET A 79 -6.42 -3.73 -7.69
C MET A 79 -7.13 -4.86 -8.45
N PRO A 80 -8.46 -5.07 -8.33
CA PRO A 80 -9.16 -6.11 -9.08
C PRO A 80 -8.95 -5.99 -10.60
N SER A 81 -9.01 -4.77 -11.13
CA SER A 81 -8.84 -4.51 -12.56
C SER A 81 -7.40 -4.65 -13.03
N VAL A 82 -6.43 -4.24 -12.21
CA VAL A 82 -5.00 -4.48 -12.50
C VAL A 82 -4.70 -5.98 -12.52
N MET A 83 -5.21 -6.72 -11.53
CA MET A 83 -5.03 -8.17 -11.45
C MET A 83 -5.70 -8.89 -12.61
N TYR A 84 -6.93 -8.49 -12.97
CA TYR A 84 -7.63 -8.99 -14.15
C TYR A 84 -6.79 -8.84 -15.42
N ARG A 85 -6.26 -7.65 -15.71
CA ARG A 85 -5.41 -7.43 -16.89
C ARG A 85 -4.14 -8.26 -16.84
N LYS A 86 -3.53 -8.39 -15.66
CA LYS A 86 -2.29 -9.15 -15.48
C LYS A 86 -2.49 -10.65 -15.75
N THR A 87 -3.60 -11.23 -15.30
CA THR A 87 -3.85 -12.68 -15.41
C THR A 87 -4.49 -13.07 -16.74
N SER A 88 -5.41 -12.25 -17.26
CA SER A 88 -6.17 -12.55 -18.48
C SER A 88 -5.60 -11.92 -19.75
N GLY A 89 -4.68 -10.95 -19.63
CA GLY A 89 -4.25 -10.09 -20.73
C GLY A 89 -5.25 -8.97 -21.06
N GLY A 90 -6.37 -8.88 -20.34
CA GLY A 90 -7.41 -7.89 -20.58
C GLY A 90 -8.28 -8.19 -21.79
N THR A 91 -9.12 -7.23 -22.13
CA THR A 91 -10.00 -7.21 -23.30
C THR A 91 -9.23 -6.77 -24.55
N ARG A 92 -9.71 -7.19 -25.74
CA ARG A 92 -9.06 -6.93 -27.04
C ARG A 92 -9.95 -6.16 -28.02
N SER A 93 -11.06 -5.62 -27.53
CA SER A 93 -12.01 -4.85 -28.33
C SER A 93 -12.69 -3.80 -27.46
N ASP A 94 -13.07 -2.68 -28.06
CA ASP A 94 -13.81 -1.61 -27.38
C ASP A 94 -15.13 -2.12 -26.76
N SER A 95 -15.78 -3.08 -27.43
CA SER A 95 -16.97 -3.75 -26.90
C SER A 95 -16.68 -4.52 -25.62
N GLY A 96 -15.54 -5.22 -25.55
CA GLY A 96 -15.09 -5.92 -24.36
C GLY A 96 -14.77 -4.96 -23.22
N ASP A 97 -14.07 -3.86 -23.54
CA ASP A 97 -13.72 -2.81 -22.57
C ASP A 97 -14.97 -2.24 -21.89
N ARG A 98 -16.00 -1.90 -22.67
CA ARG A 98 -17.27 -1.37 -22.15
C ARG A 98 -18.02 -2.37 -21.28
N VAL A 99 -18.03 -3.65 -21.67
CA VAL A 99 -18.65 -4.71 -20.88
C VAL A 99 -17.91 -4.87 -19.54
N TYR A 100 -16.58 -4.92 -19.57
CA TYR A 100 -15.78 -5.03 -18.36
C TYR A 100 -15.98 -3.83 -17.44
N GLU A 101 -15.95 -2.60 -17.98
CA GLU A 101 -16.19 -1.36 -17.23
C GLU A 101 -17.53 -1.40 -16.50
N THR A 102 -18.59 -1.77 -17.21
CA THR A 102 -19.95 -1.85 -16.65
C THR A 102 -20.03 -2.89 -15.54
N LEU A 103 -19.52 -4.11 -15.78
CA LEU A 103 -19.56 -5.19 -14.79
C LEU A 103 -18.70 -4.89 -13.55
N ALA A 104 -17.53 -4.30 -13.75
CA ALA A 104 -16.63 -3.92 -12.67
C ALA A 104 -17.25 -2.82 -11.81
N SER A 105 -17.87 -1.81 -12.44
CA SER A 105 -18.55 -0.71 -11.74
C SER A 105 -19.71 -1.22 -10.86
N VAL A 106 -20.58 -2.07 -11.42
CA VAL A 106 -21.69 -2.68 -10.68
C VAL A 106 -21.18 -3.56 -9.55
N SER A 107 -20.27 -4.49 -9.84
CA SER A 107 -19.72 -5.40 -8.82
C SER A 107 -19.03 -4.66 -7.67
N TYR A 108 -18.25 -3.63 -7.97
CA TYR A 108 -17.53 -2.87 -6.95
C TYR A 108 -18.49 -2.04 -6.09
N THR A 109 -19.45 -1.37 -6.72
CA THR A 109 -20.49 -0.61 -6.02
C THR A 109 -21.34 -1.50 -5.13
N SER A 110 -21.77 -2.67 -5.60
CA SER A 110 -22.54 -3.62 -4.80
C SER A 110 -21.77 -4.13 -3.58
N LYS A 111 -20.49 -4.48 -3.76
CA LYS A 111 -19.61 -4.88 -2.64
C LYS A 111 -19.45 -3.77 -1.59
N LEU A 112 -19.34 -2.51 -2.01
CA LEU A 112 -19.25 -1.37 -1.10
C LEU A 112 -20.54 -1.16 -0.29
N ARG A 113 -21.71 -1.40 -0.89
CA ARG A 113 -23.02 -1.17 -0.26
C ARG A 113 -23.45 -2.30 0.69
N LYS A 114 -22.66 -3.37 0.85
CA LYS A 114 -22.99 -4.57 1.64
C LYS A 114 -24.36 -5.21 1.27
N SER A 115 -24.84 -5.00 0.05
CA SER A 115 -25.93 -5.82 -0.50
C SER A 115 -25.32 -7.13 -0.99
N ASN A 116 -25.08 -8.05 -0.06
CA ASN A 116 -24.88 -9.48 -0.29
C ASN A 116 -25.35 -10.21 0.97
#